data_AF-A0A7C1C4E1-F1
#
_entry.id   AF-A0A7C1C4E1-F1
#
_cell.length_a   1.000
_cell.length_b   1.000
_cell.length_c   1.000
_cell.angle_alpha   90.00
_cell.angle_beta   90.00
_cell.angle_gamma   90.00
#
_symmetry.space_group_name_H-M   'P 1'
#
loop_
_entity.id
_entity.type
_entity.pdbx_description
1 polymer ?
#
loop_
_entity_poly.entity_id
_entity_poly.type
_entity_poly.pdbx_seq_one_letter_code
_entity_poly.pdbx_strand_id
1 'polypeptide(L)' 'IQEGELTLSEIAFMMGYSSVQYLSTQFKNIAGVSVTDFKKDPVRYRKSIDKFL' A
#
# COMPACT_ATOMS: atom_id res chain seq x y z
N ILE A 1 10.89 -3.02 -13.03
CA ILE A 1 9.44 -2.85 -12.79
C ILE A 1 8.80 -4.10 -13.36
N GLN A 2 8.04 -4.87 -12.57
CA GLN A 2 7.32 -6.03 -13.10
C GLN A 2 6.20 -5.52 -14.01
N GLU A 3 6.07 -6.06 -15.21
CA GLU A 3 5.00 -5.68 -16.12
C GLU A 3 3.63 -6.04 -15.51
N GLY A 4 2.69 -5.08 -15.52
CA GLY A 4 1.34 -5.25 -14.95
C GLY A 4 1.14 -4.71 -13.53
N GLU A 5 2.21 -4.30 -12.83
CA GLU A 5 2.12 -3.71 -11.50
C GLU A 5 2.03 -2.18 -11.55
N LEU A 6 1.00 -1.61 -10.90
CA LEU A 6 0.91 -0.15 -10.73
C LEU A 6 2.10 0.37 -9.91
N THR A 7 2.72 1.43 -10.43
CA THR A 7 3.71 2.21 -9.70
C THR A 7 3.04 3.01 -8.58
N LEU A 8 3.84 3.40 -7.58
CA LEU A 8 3.32 4.21 -6.47
C LEU A 8 2.76 5.56 -6.93
N SER A 9 3.32 6.12 -8.00
CA SER A 9 2.84 7.36 -8.63
C SER A 9 1.48 7.17 -9.30
N GLU A 10 1.29 6.07 -10.03
CA GLU A 10 -0.01 5.74 -10.64
C GLU A 10 -1.08 5.50 -9.57
N ILE A 11 -0.74 4.78 -8.50
CA ILE A 11 -1.65 4.58 -7.37
C ILE A 11 -2.04 5.93 -6.75
N ALA A 12 -1.06 6.81 -6.49
CA ALA A 12 -1.31 8.13 -5.93
C ALA A 12 -2.24 8.96 -6.82
N PHE A 13 -1.99 8.96 -8.13
CA PHE A 13 -2.83 9.65 -9.11
C PHE A 13 -4.26 9.09 -9.14
N MET A 14 -4.42 7.77 -9.24
CA MET A 14 -5.74 7.10 -9.27
C MET A 14 -6.56 7.33 -8.01
N MET A 15 -5.90 7.42 -6.85
CA MET A 15 -6.55 7.69 -5.57
C MET A 15 -6.75 9.18 -5.28
N GLY A 16 -6.33 10.09 -6.17
CA GLY A 16 -6.49 11.54 -6.00
C GLY A 16 -5.55 12.17 -4.98
N TYR A 17 -4.41 11.55 -4.68
CA TYR A 17 -3.39 12.14 -3.82
C TYR A 17 -2.61 13.22 -4.57
N SER A 18 -2.38 14.35 -3.89
CA SER A 18 -1.56 15.46 -4.41
C SER A 18 -0.08 15.10 -4.58
N SER A 19 0.40 14.05 -3.89
CA SER A 19 1.77 13.56 -4.00
C SER A 19 1.91 12.11 -3.54
N VAL A 20 2.95 11.45 -4.04
CA VAL A 20 3.37 10.11 -3.60
C VAL A 20 3.75 10.11 -2.11
N GLN A 21 4.34 11.20 -1.62
CA GLN A 21 4.71 11.35 -0.21
C GLN A 21 3.47 11.37 0.69
N TYR A 22 2.41 12.06 0.28
CA TYR A 22 1.17 12.09 1.06
C TYR A 22 0.51 10.71 1.13
N LEU A 23 0.42 9.99 0.00
CA LEU A 23 -0.03 8.59 -0.03
C LEU A 23 0.83 7.71 0.89
N SER A 24 2.16 7.83 0.80
CA SER A 24 3.09 7.01 1.56
C SER A 24 2.94 7.21 3.07
N THR A 25 2.80 8.46 3.52
CA THR A 25 2.60 8.80 4.93
C THR A 25 1.24 8.29 5.43
N GLN A 26 0.15 8.55 4.69
CA GLN A 26 -1.19 8.08 5.07
C GLN A 26 -1.24 6.56 5.15
N PHE A 27 -0.73 5.87 4.14
CA PHE A 27 -0.68 4.41 4.13
C PHE A 27 0.10 3.86 5.33
N LYS A 28 1.29 4.40 5.62
CA LYS A 28 2.10 3.96 6.77
C LYS A 28 1.38 4.20 8.10
N ASN A 29 0.72 5.34 8.27
CA ASN A 29 0.01 5.67 9.50
C ASN A 29 -1.20 4.75 9.73
N ILE A 30 -1.90 4.35 8.67
CA ILE A 30 -3.10 3.51 8.77
C ILE A 30 -2.74 2.02 8.83
N ALA A 31 -1.88 1.55 7.91
CA ALA A 31 -1.53 0.14 7.77
C ALA A 31 -0.39 -0.29 8.72
N GLY A 32 0.36 0.66 9.29
CA GLY A 32 1.51 0.38 10.17
C GLY A 32 2.78 -0.06 9.43
N VAL A 33 2.78 -0.08 8.10
CA VAL A 33 3.89 -0.53 7.24
C VAL A 33 3.99 0.36 6.00
N SER A 34 5.19 0.53 5.43
CA SER A 34 5.37 1.31 4.20
C SER A 34 4.74 0.61 2.99
N VAL A 35 4.33 1.37 1.98
CA VAL A 35 3.80 0.78 0.73
C VAL A 35 4.83 -0.14 0.09
N THR A 36 6.11 0.26 0.07
CA THR A 36 7.19 -0.54 -0.51
C THR A 36 7.38 -1.86 0.22
N ASP A 37 7.35 -1.88 1.55
CA ASP A 37 7.52 -3.11 2.33
C ASP A 37 6.28 -4.00 2.24
N PHE A 38 5.09 -3.42 2.16
CA PHE A 38 3.85 -4.15 1.90
C PHE A 38 3.87 -4.84 0.53
N LYS A 39 4.33 -4.15 -0.53
CA LYS A 39 4.39 -4.73 -1.88
C LYS A 39 5.37 -5.90 -2.01
N LYS A 40 6.39 -5.99 -1.15
CA LYS A 40 7.34 -7.12 -1.14
C LYS A 40 6.69 -8.42 -0.65
N ASP A 41 5.77 -8.33 0.31
CA ASP A 41 5.09 -9.48 0.90
C ASP A 41 3.72 -9.06 1.48
N PRO A 42 2.68 -8.95 0.64
CA PRO A 42 1.36 -8.52 1.10
C PRO A 42 0.68 -9.58 1.99
N VAL A 43 1.03 -10.85 1.84
CA VAL A 43 0.44 -11.97 2.61
C VAL A 43 0.80 -11.83 4.08
N ARG A 44 2.05 -11.45 4.39
CA ARG A 44 2.51 -11.22 5.77
C ARG A 44 1.69 -10.16 6.52
N TYR A 45 1.15 -9.16 5.81
CA TYR A 45 0.40 -8.07 6.43
C TYR A 45 -1.13 -8.24 6.35
N ARG A 46 -1.62 -9.25 5.62
CA ARG A 46 -3.05 -9.58 5.63
C ARG A 46 -3.41 -10.23 6.97
N LYS A 47 -4.55 -9.83 7.51
CA LYS A 47 -5.19 -10.50 8.65
C LYS A 47 -6.39 -11.27 8.12
N SER A 48 -6.46 -12.58 8.39
CA SER A 48 -7.65 -13.37 8.02
C SER A 48 -8.85 -12.90 8.84
N ILE A 49 -10.02 -12.89 8.22
CA ILE A 49 -11.30 -12.58 8.89
C ILE A 49 -11.56 -13.61 10.00
N ASP A 50 -11.16 -14.86 9.82
CA ASP A 50 -11.30 -15.94 10.80
C ASP A 50 -10.55 -15.65 12.12
N LYS A 51 -9.61 -14.71 12.13
CA LYS A 51 -8.89 -14.30 13.34
C LYS A 51 -9.69 -13.30 14.20
N PHE A 52 -10.78 -12.77 13.67
CA PHE A 52 -11.65 -11.79 14.34
C PHE A 52 -13.01 -12.38 14.75
N LEU A 53 -13.29 -13.63 14.38
CA LEU A 53 -14.41 -14.44 14.87
C LEU A 53 -13.91 -15.39 15.98
#